data_AF-R0IQR5-F1
#
_entry.id   AF-R0IQR5-F1
#
_cell.length_a   1.000
_cell.length_b   1.000
_cell.length_c   1.000
_cell.angle_alpha   90.00
_cell.angle_beta   90.00
_cell.angle_gamma   90.00
#
_symmetry.space_group_name_H-M   'P 1'
#
loop_
_entity.id
_entity.type
_entity.pdbx_description
1 polymer ?
#
loop_
_entity_poly.entity_id
_entity_poly.type
_entity_poly.pdbx_seq_one_letter_code
_entity_poly.pdbx_strand_id
1 'polypeptide(L)'
;MHKDVVFEYPAGVEKLGASPRCLVQGMYKKGRLISVQGHPEFTEPIVSYLVKMRAEQGIFEEQQARDALDRVAKHHDGLVIAKAFLRFLLED
;
A
#
# COMPACT_ATOMS: atom_id res chain seq x y z
N MET A 1 0.75 1.39 5.22
CA MET A 1 1.25 1.76 6.56
C MET A 1 2.73 2.01 6.41
N HIS A 2 3.14 3.27 6.24
CA HIS A 2 4.53 3.64 6.02
C HIS A 2 4.81 4.98 6.70
N LYS A 3 6.07 5.25 7.05
CA LYS A 3 6.50 6.54 7.62
C LYS A 3 7.31 7.38 6.62
N ASP A 4 7.92 6.71 5.66
CA ASP A 4 8.68 7.34 4.59
C ASP A 4 7.97 7.16 3.25
N VAL A 5 8.34 7.99 2.29
CA VAL A 5 7.83 7.97 0.91
C VAL A 5 8.94 8.31 -0.06
N VAL A 6 8.77 7.89 -1.31
CA VAL A 6 9.50 8.47 -2.44
C VAL A 6 8.80 9.77 -2.85
N PHE A 7 9.54 10.86 -3.01
CA PHE A 7 8.97 12.18 -3.31
C PHE A 7 8.78 12.44 -4.81
N GLU A 8 9.55 11.76 -5.66
CA GLU A 8 9.61 12.04 -7.09
C GLU A 8 9.61 10.76 -7.93
N TYR A 9 9.04 10.86 -9.12
CA TYR A 9 9.09 9.79 -10.10
C TYR A 9 10.41 9.85 -10.88
N PRO A 10 11.17 8.74 -10.98
CA PRO A 10 12.31 8.65 -11.88
C PRO A 10 11.92 8.93 -13.34
N ALA A 11 12.87 9.37 -14.16
CA ALA A 11 12.60 9.61 -15.56
C ALA A 11 12.17 8.33 -16.30
N GLY A 12 11.09 8.43 -17.07
CA GLY A 12 10.60 7.33 -17.91
C GLY A 12 9.92 6.19 -17.15
N VAL A 13 9.40 6.44 -15.94
CA VAL A 13 8.43 5.54 -15.30
C VAL A 13 7.01 6.08 -15.48
N GLU A 14 6.05 5.17 -15.59
CA GLU A 14 4.63 5.47 -15.56
C GLU A 14 4.16 5.66 -14.12
N LYS A 15 3.30 6.67 -13.92
CA LYS A 15 2.75 7.03 -12.62
C LYS A 15 1.45 6.24 -12.41
N LEU A 16 1.44 5.30 -11.47
CA LEU A 16 0.28 4.43 -11.26
C LEU A 16 -0.78 5.01 -10.31
N GLY A 17 -0.43 6.03 -9.52
CA GLY A 17 -1.39 6.66 -8.63
C GLY A 17 -0.76 7.59 -7.60
N ALA A 18 -1.64 8.35 -6.94
CA ALA A 18 -1.34 9.29 -5.88
C ALA A 18 -2.49 9.32 -4.87
N SER A 19 -2.21 9.75 -3.64
CA SER A 19 -3.22 10.07 -2.63
C SER A 19 -2.89 11.40 -1.95
N PRO A 20 -3.84 12.04 -1.23
CA PRO A 20 -3.58 13.31 -0.56
C PRO A 20 -2.41 13.26 0.45
N ARG A 21 -2.04 12.08 0.95
CA ARG A 21 -0.97 11.88 1.93
C ARG A 21 0.34 11.36 1.31
N CYS A 22 0.32 10.89 0.06
CA CYS A 22 1.49 10.36 -0.62
C CYS A 22 1.28 10.46 -2.12
N LEU A 23 2.06 11.33 -2.77
CA LEU A 23 1.92 11.65 -4.19
C LEU A 23 2.48 10.57 -5.12
N VAL A 24 3.32 9.67 -4.60
CA VAL A 24 3.94 8.58 -5.35
C VAL A 24 3.47 7.24 -4.79
N GLN A 25 2.28 6.78 -5.19
CA GLN A 25 1.71 5.51 -4.69
C GLN A 25 2.20 4.29 -5.45
N GLY A 26 2.62 4.44 -6.70
CA GLY A 26 3.08 3.31 -7.50
C GLY A 26 3.72 3.75 -8.80
N MET A 27 4.59 2.90 -9.31
CA MET A 27 5.41 3.13 -10.49
C MET A 27 5.40 1.89 -11.37
N TYR A 28 5.44 2.07 -12.67
CA TYR A 28 5.61 0.98 -13.63
C TYR A 28 6.62 1.36 -14.71
N LYS A 29 7.38 0.37 -15.15
CA LYS A 29 8.18 0.43 -16.37
C LYS A 29 8.27 -0.98 -16.93
N LYS A 30 7.75 -1.16 -18.15
CA LYS A 30 7.72 -2.45 -18.84
C LYS A 30 9.09 -3.15 -18.80
N GLY A 31 9.09 -4.43 -18.43
CA GLY A 31 10.29 -5.27 -18.36
C GLY A 31 11.37 -4.75 -17.40
N ARG A 32 11.01 -3.90 -16.42
CA ARG A 32 11.95 -3.31 -15.46
C ARG A 32 11.40 -3.28 -14.05
N LEU A 33 10.25 -2.67 -13.81
CA LEU A 33 9.67 -2.57 -12.46
C LEU A 33 8.14 -2.42 -12.48
N ILE A 34 7.54 -2.92 -11.41
CA ILE A 34 6.23 -2.53 -10.90
C ILE A 34 6.38 -2.34 -9.39
N SER A 35 5.82 -1.26 -8.85
CA SER A 35 5.90 -0.97 -7.41
C SER A 35 4.61 -0.37 -6.88
N VAL A 36 4.35 -0.62 -5.59
CA VAL A 36 3.28 0.01 -4.82
C VAL A 36 3.81 0.43 -3.46
N GLN A 37 3.42 1.62 -3.00
CA GLN A 37 3.75 2.13 -1.66
C GLN A 37 2.74 1.61 -0.62
N GLY A 38 1.51 1.34 -1.05
CA GLY A 38 0.48 0.66 -0.26
C GLY A 38 0.76 -0.83 -0.08
N HIS A 39 -0.07 -1.49 0.72
CA HIS A 39 0.05 -2.92 1.02
C HIS A 39 -1.17 -3.69 0.50
N PRO A 40 -1.24 -4.02 -0.80
CA PRO A 40 -2.33 -4.83 -1.36
C PRO A 40 -2.37 -6.26 -0.79
N GLU A 41 -1.28 -6.72 -0.19
CA GLU A 41 -1.13 -8.02 0.46
C GLU A 41 -1.75 -8.08 1.86
N PHE A 42 -2.11 -6.94 2.43
CA PHE A 42 -2.68 -6.89 3.76
C PHE A 42 -4.11 -7.45 3.77
N THR A 43 -4.35 -8.31 4.75
CA THR A 43 -5.67 -8.86 5.05
C THR A 43 -6.18 -8.30 6.36
N GLU A 44 -7.49 -8.43 6.59
CA GLU A 44 -8.10 -7.93 7.82
C GLU A 44 -7.40 -8.43 9.11
N PRO A 45 -7.07 -9.73 9.25
CA PRO A 45 -6.36 -10.22 10.43
C PRO A 45 -4.98 -9.57 10.62
N ILE A 46 -4.21 -9.41 9.53
CA ILE A 46 -2.86 -8.82 9.57
C ILE A 46 -2.94 -7.38 10.06
N VAL A 47 -3.82 -6.58 9.45
CA VAL A 47 -3.94 -5.15 9.77
C VAL A 47 -4.48 -4.97 11.18
N SER A 48 -5.49 -5.76 11.58
CA SER A 48 -6.04 -5.70 12.94
C SER A 48 -4.99 -5.98 13.99
N TYR A 49 -4.13 -6.99 13.77
CA TYR A 49 -3.00 -7.28 14.65
C TYR A 49 -2.00 -6.11 14.69
N LEU A 50 -1.59 -5.59 13.54
CA LEU A 50 -0.62 -4.49 13.45
C LEU A 50 -1.13 -3.20 14.11
N VAL A 51 -2.42 -2.89 13.98
CA VAL A 51 -3.02 -1.70 14.60
C VAL A 51 -3.04 -1.84 16.11
N LYS A 52 -3.48 -2.98 16.65
CA LYS A 52 -3.51 -3.24 18.10
C LYS A 52 -2.11 -3.18 18.71
N MET A 53 -1.15 -3.89 18.13
CA MET A 53 0.25 -3.87 18.58
C MET A 53 0.84 -2.46 18.60
N ARG A 54 0.58 -1.64 17.56
CA ARG A 54 1.10 -0.26 17.49
C ARG A 54 0.40 0.69 18.45
N ALA A 55 -0.87 0.47 18.75
CA ALA A 55 -1.58 1.23 19.78
C ALA A 55 -1.04 0.92 21.18
N GLU A 56 -0.78 -0.36 21.49
CA GLU A 56 -0.17 -0.79 22.76
C GLU A 56 1.24 -0.21 22.96
N GLN A 57 1.99 -0.01 21.88
CA GLN A 57 3.30 0.65 21.88
C GLN A 57 3.22 2.19 21.94
N GLY A 58 2.03 2.78 21.97
CA GLY A 58 1.83 4.24 21.95
C GLY A 58 2.18 4.91 20.62
N ILE A 59 2.35 4.13 19.53
CA ILE A 59 2.68 4.65 18.20
C ILE A 59 1.41 5.19 17.50
N PHE A 60 0.25 4.59 17.76
CA PHE A 60 -1.04 5.09 17.29
C PHE A 60 -1.81 5.74 18.41
N GLU A 61 -2.30 6.96 18.14
CA GLU A 61 -3.34 7.57 18.95
C GLU A 61 -4.62 6.75 18.85
N GLU A 62 -5.43 6.75 19.91
CA GLU A 62 -6.63 5.92 20.01
C GLU A 62 -7.59 6.13 18.83
N GLN A 63 -7.74 7.38 18.37
CA GLN A 63 -8.61 7.72 17.25
C GLN A 63 -8.10 7.16 15.91
N GLN A 64 -6.77 7.13 15.71
CA GLN A 64 -6.17 6.54 14.52
C GLN A 64 -6.32 5.01 14.52
N ALA A 65 -6.18 4.38 15.68
CA ALA A 65 -6.39 2.95 15.83
C ALA A 65 -7.85 2.55 15.56
N ARG A 66 -8.82 3.30 16.10
CA ARG A 66 -10.26 3.08 15.84
C ARG A 66 -10.60 3.21 14.35
N ASP A 67 -10.22 4.32 13.72
CA ASP A 67 -10.47 4.54 12.28
C ASP A 67 -9.81 3.47 11.39
N ALA A 68 -8.62 2.98 11.77
CA ALA A 68 -7.97 1.89 11.04
C ALA A 68 -8.73 0.57 11.19
N LEU A 69 -9.19 0.23 12.41
CA LEU A 69 -9.97 -0.97 12.67
C LEU A 69 -11.37 -0.92 12.02
N ASP A 70 -12.01 0.24 11.94
CA ASP A 70 -13.34 0.37 11.30
C ASP A 70 -13.28 0.17 9.78
N ARG A 71 -12.11 0.38 9.17
CA ARG A 71 -11.92 0.26 7.72
C ARG A 71 -11.29 -1.07 7.30
N VAL A 72 -10.79 -1.85 8.24
CA VAL A 72 -9.96 -3.01 7.98
C VAL A 72 -10.67 -4.12 7.20
N ALA A 73 -11.97 -4.28 7.43
CA ALA A 73 -12.82 -5.27 6.77
C ALA A 73 -13.41 -4.76 5.44
N LYS A 74 -13.17 -3.49 5.08
CA LYS A 74 -13.70 -2.94 3.83
C LYS A 74 -13.01 -3.59 2.64
N HIS A 75 -13.78 -3.79 1.58
CA HIS A 75 -13.25 -4.33 0.34
C HIS A 75 -12.08 -3.49 -0.19
N HIS A 76 -11.05 -4.18 -0.67
CA HIS A 76 -9.90 -3.59 -1.35
C HIS A 76 -9.46 -4.47 -2.52
N ASP A 77 -8.81 -3.87 -3.50
CA ASP A 77 -8.45 -4.50 -4.77
C ASP A 77 -7.14 -5.32 -4.72
N GLY A 78 -6.82 -5.91 -3.56
CA GLY A 78 -5.56 -6.65 -3.36
C GLY A 78 -5.36 -7.77 -4.37
N LEU A 79 -6.43 -8.49 -4.71
CA LEU A 79 -6.41 -9.56 -5.72
C LEU A 79 -6.15 -9.04 -7.14
N VAL A 80 -6.68 -7.86 -7.49
CA VAL A 80 -6.46 -7.25 -8.81
C VAL A 80 -4.99 -6.85 -8.95
N ILE A 81 -4.42 -6.25 -7.90
CA ILE A 81 -3.00 -5.91 -7.86
C ILE A 81 -2.13 -7.18 -7.94
N ALA A 82 -2.44 -8.24 -7.19
CA ALA A 82 -1.72 -9.50 -7.28
C ALA A 82 -1.69 -10.07 -8.72
N LYS A 83 -2.81 -10.01 -9.43
CA LYS A 83 -2.88 -10.39 -10.86
C LYS A 83 -2.00 -9.49 -11.74
N ALA A 84 -1.94 -8.19 -11.46
CA ALA A 84 -1.07 -7.27 -12.20
C ALA A 84 0.41 -7.59 -11.99
N PHE A 85 0.83 -7.92 -10.77
CA PHE A 85 2.19 -8.37 -10.48
C PHE A 85 2.53 -9.68 -11.20
N LEU A 86 1.61 -10.65 -11.21
CA LEU A 86 1.81 -11.89 -11.98
C LEU A 86 1.95 -11.62 -13.47
N ARG A 87 1.12 -10.72 -14.04
CA ARG A 87 1.25 -10.31 -15.44
C ARG A 87 2.61 -9.68 -15.71
N PHE A 88 3.06 -8.75 -14.87
CA PHE A 88 4.38 -8.15 -14.97
C PHE A 88 5.51 -9.18 -14.97
N LEU A 89 5.44 -10.20 -14.11
CA LEU A 89 6.45 -11.27 -14.06
C LEU A 89 6.45 -12.17 -15.30
N LEU A 90 5.36 -12.20 -16.05
CA LEU A 90 5.17 -13.00 -17.27
C LEU A 90 5.27 -12.15 -18.54
N GLU A 91 5.59 -10.86 -18.43
CA GLU A 91 5.77 -9.98 -19.59
C GLU A 91 7.15 -10.20 -20.23
N ASP A 92 7.17 -10.32 -21.56
CA ASP A 92 8.39 -10.30 -22.40
C ASP A 92 8.91 -8.87 -22.64
#